data_AF-A0A5K0VB89-F1
#
_entry.id   AF-A0A5K0VB89-F1
#
_cell.length_a   1.000
_cell.length_b   1.000
_cell.length_c   1.000
_cell.angle_alpha   90.00
_cell.angle_beta   90.00
_cell.angle_gamma   90.00
#
_symmetry.space_group_name_H-M   'P 1'
#
loop_
_entity.id
_entity.type
_entity.pdbx_description
1 polymer ?
#
loop_
_entity_poly.entity_id
_entity_poly.type
_entity_poly.pdbx_seq_one_letter_code
_entity_poly.pdbx_strand_id
1 'polypeptide(L)' 'MLCEERGFFLEIADMIRGMGLTILKGVMETRDDKIWAHFAVE' A
#
# COMPACT_ATOMS: atom_id res chain seq x y z
N MET A 1 11.39 -1.16 -7.04
CA MET A 1 10.53 -2.01 -7.87
C MET A 1 9.73 -1.07 -8.73
N LEU A 2 9.82 -1.21 -10.05
CA LEU A 2 9.23 -0.29 -11.04
C LEU A 2 7.70 -0.48 -11.00
N CYS A 3 7.00 0.38 -10.28
CA CYS A 3 5.56 0.24 -10.05
C CYS A 3 4.78 0.94 -11.18
N GLU A 4 4.62 0.25 -12.30
CA GLU A 4 3.58 0.58 -13.30
C GLU A 4 2.24 -0.11 -13.00
N GLU A 5 2.17 -0.98 -11.99
CA GLU A 5 0.94 -1.69 -11.63
C GLU A 5 0.26 -1.06 -10.42
N ARG A 6 -0.82 -0.33 -10.68
CA ARG A 6 -1.83 0.06 -9.66
C ARG A 6 -2.40 -1.13 -8.86
N GLY A 7 -2.11 -2.38 -9.25
CA GLY A 7 -2.53 -3.61 -8.58
C GLY A 7 -1.82 -3.90 -7.26
N PHE A 8 -0.52 -3.61 -7.15
CA PHE A 8 0.28 -3.97 -5.96
C PHE A 8 -0.21 -3.30 -4.67
N PHE A 9 -0.73 -2.07 -4.76
CA PHE A 9 -1.27 -1.38 -3.61
C PHE A 9 -2.57 -2.03 -3.11
N LEU A 10 -3.44 -2.47 -4.03
CA LEU A 10 -4.68 -3.15 -3.67
C LEU A 10 -4.41 -4.51 -3.03
N GLU A 11 -3.42 -5.26 -3.53
CA GLU A 11 -3.05 -6.54 -2.91
C GLU A 11 -2.57 -6.38 -1.47
N ILE A 12 -1.75 -5.35 -1.18
CA ILE A 12 -1.31 -5.06 0.19
C ILE A 12 -2.50 -4.64 1.05
N ALA A 13 -3.41 -3.83 0.50
CA ALA A 13 -4.61 -3.41 1.22
C ALA A 13 -5.55 -4.59 1.52
N ASP A 14 -5.71 -5.52 0.58
CA ASP A 14 -6.51 -6.73 0.75
C ASP A 14 -5.89 -7.67 1.77
N MET A 15 -4.55 -7.83 1.75
CA MET A 15 -3.82 -8.60 2.75
C MET A 15 -4.00 -8.04 4.15
N ILE A 16 -3.92 -6.71 4.33
CA ILE A 16 -4.15 -6.05 5.62
C ILE A 16 -5.57 -6.31 6.12
N ARG A 17 -6.57 -6.19 5.23
CA ARG A 17 -7.97 -6.47 5.56
C ARG A 17 -8.21 -7.96 5.87
N GLY A 18 -7.53 -8.86 5.17
CA GLY A 18 -7.54 -10.31 5.44
C GLY A 18 -6.94 -10.67 6.80
N MET A 19 -6.03 -9.84 7.32
CA MET A 19 -5.51 -9.95 8.70
C MET A 19 -6.50 -9.43 9.76
N GLY A 20 -7.66 -8.90 9.36
CA GLY A 20 -8.67 -8.34 10.27
C GLY A 20 -8.37 -6.92 10.73
N LEU A 21 -7.37 -6.26 10.13
CA LEU A 21 -6.99 -4.89 10.44
C LEU A 21 -7.76 -3.91 9.55
N THR A 22 -8.04 -2.73 10.07
CA THR A 22 -8.69 -1.64 9.33
C THR A 22 -7.65 -0.64 8.88
N ILE A 23 -7.55 -0.41 7.57
CA ILE A 23 -6.69 0.64 7.03
C ILE A 23 -7.33 2.00 7.30
N LEU A 24 -6.70 2.78 8.18
CA LEU A 24 -7.12 4.14 8.51
C LEU A 24 -6.63 5.15 7.46
N LYS A 25 -5.41 4.95 6.92
CA LYS A 25 -4.83 5.84 5.91
C LYS A 25 -3.80 5.09 5.06
N GLY A 26 -3.87 5.23 3.74
CA GLY A 26 -2.84 4.78 2.81
C GLY A 26 -2.21 5.96 2.09
N VAL A 27 -0.89 6.06 2.07
CA VAL A 27 -0.13 7.10 1.34
C VAL A 27 0.80 6.40 0.38
N MET A 28 0.78 6.81 -0.89
CA MET A 28 1.77 6.40 -1.89
C MET A 28 2.65 7.58 -2.25
N GLU A 29 3.96 7.38 -2.17
CA GLU A 29 4.95 8.42 -2.41
C GLU A 29 6.04 7.89 -3.35
N THR A 30 6.39 8.65 -4.37
CA THR A 30 7.54 8.31 -5.23
C THR A 30 8.76 9.06 -4.72
N ARG A 31 9.74 8.33 -4.20
CA ARG A 31 11.02 8.88 -3.73
C ARG A 31 12.17 8.12 -4.38
N ASP A 32 13.10 8.85 -4.99
CA ASP A 32 14.28 8.27 -5.67
C ASP A 32 13.88 7.24 -6.76
N ASP A 33 12.92 7.59 -7.62
CA ASP A 33 12.35 6.71 -8.66
C ASP A 33 11.75 5.38 -8.13
N LYS A 34 11.54 5.28 -6.81
CA LYS A 34 10.88 4.14 -6.17
C LYS A 34 9.55 4.57 -5.58
N ILE A 35 8.55 3.72 -5.75
CA ILE A 35 7.23 3.91 -5.14
C ILE A 35 7.25 3.28 -3.75
N TRP A 36 6.85 4.06 -2.77
CA TRP A 36 6.67 3.67 -1.37
C TRP A 36 5.19 3.73 -1.04
N ALA A 37 4.70 2.76 -0.27
CA ALA A 37 3.36 2.74 0.25
C ALA A 37 3.41 2.66 1.78
N HIS A 38 2.79 3.64 2.45
CA HIS A 38 2.66 3.72 3.89
C HIS A 38 1.19 3.51 4.28
N PHE A 39 0.92 2.56 5.16
CA PHE A 39 -0.41 2.27 5.65
C PHE A 39 -0.47 2.47 7.17
N ALA A 40 -1.39 3.30 7.63
CA ALA A 40 -1.82 3.34 9.03
C ALA A 40 -2.99 2.37 9.18
N VAL A 41 -2.90 1.46 10.14
CA VAL A 41 -3.87 0.39 10.37
C VAL A 41 -4.23 0.31 11.86
N GLU A 42 -5.46 -0.14 12.15
CA GLU A 42 -5.99 -0.44 13.49
C GLU A 42 -6.38 -1.91 13.61
#